data_AF-A0A8T0DHJ2-F1
#
_entry.id   AF-A0A8T0DHJ2-F1
#
_cell.length_a   1.000
_cell.length_b   1.000
_cell.length_c   1.000
_cell.angle_alpha   90.00
_cell.angle_beta   90.00
_cell.angle_gamma   90.00
#
_symmetry.space_group_name_H-M   'P 1'
#
loop_
_entity.id
_entity.type
_entity.pdbx_description
1 polymer ?
#
loop_
_entity_poly.entity_id
_entity_poly.type
_entity_poly.pdbx_seq_one_letter_code
_entity_poly.pdbx_strand_id
1 'polypeptide(L)'
;MIPAVEEQLKLFPIDDANRARAQVDRIIKNQKSQPSNLSTKERDAFRKLRYDQSIIITKADKKNQVVILNKVDYERKAVDHISDGPYIMIPVEKQRSILNNSKASKATSLRKMKVSLGKSLWFTLYRKTALASRFYG
;
A
#
# COMPACT_ATOMS: atom_id res chain seq x y z
N MET A 1 1.94 -10.49 -10.60
CA MET A 1 1.91 -11.30 -11.82
C MET A 1 2.61 -10.58 -12.96
N ILE A 2 3.35 -11.32 -13.78
CA ILE A 2 4.03 -10.79 -14.96
C ILE A 2 2.96 -10.62 -16.06
N PRO A 3 2.77 -9.43 -16.64
CA PRO A 3 1.69 -9.16 -17.60
C PRO A 3 1.66 -10.13 -18.80
N ALA A 4 2.83 -10.52 -19.30
CA ALA A 4 2.96 -11.49 -20.39
C ALA A 4 2.40 -12.88 -20.06
N VAL A 5 2.46 -13.30 -18.79
CA VAL A 5 1.89 -14.58 -18.35
C VAL A 5 0.37 -14.49 -18.23
N GLU A 6 -0.17 -13.32 -17.88
CA GLU A 6 -1.62 -13.13 -17.73
C GLU A 6 -2.37 -13.24 -19.05
N GLU A 7 -1.78 -12.80 -20.17
CA GLU A 7 -2.43 -12.93 -21.47
C GLU A 7 -2.66 -14.38 -21.88
N GLN A 8 -1.67 -15.24 -21.64
CA GLN A 8 -1.77 -16.66 -21.96
C GLN A 8 -2.75 -17.39 -21.02
N LEU A 9 -2.81 -16.99 -19.75
CA LEU A 9 -3.73 -17.59 -18.77
C LEU A 9 -5.22 -17.29 -19.02
N LYS A 10 -5.55 -16.32 -19.87
CA LYS A 10 -6.94 -16.06 -20.28
C LYS A 10 -7.52 -17.17 -21.15
N LEU A 11 -6.67 -17.97 -21.80
CA LEU A 11 -7.09 -19.08 -22.66
C LEU A 11 -7.40 -20.37 -21.88
N PHE A 12 -7.08 -20.41 -20.58
CA PHE A 12 -7.26 -21.58 -19.73
C PHE A 12 -8.57 -21.52 -18.95
N PRO A 13 -9.13 -22.68 -18.56
CA PRO A 13 -10.21 -22.74 -17.58
C PRO A 13 -9.85 -21.94 -16.33
N ILE A 14 -10.84 -21.24 -15.76
CA ILE A 14 -10.59 -20.25 -14.71
C ILE A 14 -9.90 -20.86 -13.48
N ASP A 15 -10.21 -22.11 -13.16
CA ASP A 15 -9.61 -22.83 -12.04
C ASP A 15 -8.14 -23.15 -12.27
N ASP A 16 -7.77 -23.58 -13.48
CA ASP A 16 -6.38 -23.87 -13.85
C ASP A 16 -5.57 -22.59 -13.95
N ALA A 17 -6.15 -21.54 -14.53
CA ALA A 17 -5.57 -20.22 -14.55
C ALA A 17 -5.27 -19.75 -13.11
N ASN A 18 -6.24 -19.87 -12.21
CA ASN A 18 -6.08 -19.48 -10.81
C ASN A 18 -5.03 -20.30 -10.06
N ARG A 19 -4.93 -21.61 -10.33
CA ARG A 19 -3.87 -22.46 -9.78
C ARG A 19 -2.49 -21.99 -10.26
N ALA A 20 -2.33 -21.73 -11.56
CA ALA A 20 -1.10 -21.20 -12.13
C ALA A 20 -0.73 -19.84 -11.52
N ARG A 21 -1.69 -18.91 -11.37
CA ARG A 21 -1.47 -17.62 -10.68
C ARG A 21 -0.97 -17.82 -9.25
N ALA A 22 -1.61 -18.71 -8.48
CA ALA A 22 -1.22 -18.99 -7.11
C ALA A 22 0.19 -19.60 -7.01
N GLN A 23 0.56 -20.45 -7.96
CA GLN A 23 1.89 -21.04 -8.04
C GLN A 23 2.96 -20.01 -8.41
N VAL A 24 2.70 -19.16 -9.41
CA VAL A 24 3.58 -18.04 -9.78
C VAL A 24 3.76 -17.08 -8.61
N ASP A 25 2.68 -16.71 -7.93
CA ASP A 25 2.75 -15.85 -6.74
C ASP A 25 3.57 -16.51 -5.62
N ARG A 26 3.43 -17.82 -5.41
CA ARG A 26 4.23 -18.56 -4.42
C ARG A 26 5.71 -18.55 -4.79
N ILE A 27 6.04 -18.77 -6.07
CA ILE A 27 7.43 -18.73 -6.56
C ILE A 27 8.02 -17.33 -6.38
N ILE A 28 7.29 -16.27 -6.80
CA ILE A 28 7.74 -14.88 -6.67
C ILE A 28 7.90 -14.48 -5.19
N LYS A 29 7.03 -14.96 -4.29
CA LYS A 29 7.15 -14.68 -2.85
C LYS A 29 8.32 -15.41 -2.20
N ASN A 30 8.61 -16.62 -2.68
CA ASN A 30 9.66 -17.47 -2.12
C ASN A 30 11.00 -17.34 -2.85
N GLN A 31 11.07 -16.56 -3.93
CA GLN A 31 12.32 -16.30 -4.64
C GLN A 31 13.33 -15.64 -3.70
N LYS A 32 14.60 -16.02 -3.82
CA LYS A 32 15.66 -15.35 -3.08
C LYS A 32 15.65 -13.86 -3.44
N SER A 33 15.82 -13.01 -2.43
CA SER A 33 15.94 -11.57 -2.66
C SER A 33 17.06 -11.33 -3.66
N GLN A 34 16.76 -10.58 -4.72
CA GLN A 34 17.78 -10.13 -5.65
C GLN A 34 18.82 -9.30 -4.88
N PRO A 35 20.11 -9.35 -5.30
CA PRO A 35 21.11 -8.44 -4.74
C PRO A 35 20.62 -7.01 -4.92
N SER A 36 20.86 -6.16 -3.93
CA SER A 36 20.38 -4.78 -4.02
C SER A 36 21.09 -4.06 -5.16
N ASN A 37 20.29 -3.42 -6.01
CA ASN A 37 20.74 -2.58 -7.13
C ASN A 37 21.37 -1.25 -6.68
N LEU A 38 21.80 -1.14 -5.42
CA LEU A 38 22.40 0.07 -4.85
C LEU A 38 23.82 -0.24 -4.43
N SER A 39 24.74 0.61 -4.87
CA SER A 39 26.11 0.64 -4.37
C SER A 39 26.15 1.05 -2.90
N THR A 40 27.27 0.77 -2.22
CA THR A 40 27.49 1.19 -0.83
C THR A 40 27.36 2.70 -0.67
N LYS A 41 27.92 3.48 -1.60
CA LYS A 41 27.86 4.94 -1.59
C LYS A 41 26.42 5.45 -1.66
N GLU A 42 25.60 4.87 -2.53
CA GLU A 42 24.18 5.25 -2.65
C GLU A 42 23.40 4.86 -1.39
N ARG A 43 23.64 3.68 -0.82
CA ARG A 43 23.00 3.27 0.44
C ARG A 43 23.34 4.24 1.58
N ASP A 44 24.58 4.68 1.66
CA ASP A 44 25.00 5.65 2.68
C ASP A 44 24.41 7.05 2.43
N ALA A 45 24.29 7.46 1.17
CA ALA A 45 23.56 8.69 0.82
C ALA A 45 22.09 8.61 1.24
N PHE A 46 21.39 7.49 0.98
CA PHE A 46 20.02 7.27 1.44
C PHE A 46 19.90 7.27 2.97
N ARG A 47 20.87 6.69 3.68
CA ARG A 47 20.91 6.75 5.15
C ARG A 47 21.02 8.20 5.62
N LYS A 48 21.94 8.98 5.06
CA LYS A 48 22.10 10.41 5.39
C LYS A 48 20.82 11.21 5.13
N LEU A 49 20.20 11.03 3.96
CA LEU A 49 18.91 11.65 3.63
C LEU A 49 17.80 11.28 4.62
N ARG A 50 17.80 10.04 5.12
CA ARG A 50 16.80 9.58 6.10
C ARG A 50 17.00 10.20 7.49
N TYR A 51 18.22 10.59 7.83
CA TYR A 51 18.54 11.25 9.10
C TYR A 51 18.41 12.77 9.04
N ASP A 52 18.33 13.35 7.84
CA ASP A 52 18.08 14.78 7.67
C ASP A 52 16.65 15.13 8.08
N GLN A 53 16.54 15.83 9.22
CA GLN A 53 15.26 16.24 9.80
C GLN A 53 14.68 17.51 9.14
N SER A 54 15.42 18.16 8.25
CA SER A 54 14.97 19.36 7.54
C SER A 54 14.09 19.06 6.32
N ILE A 55 14.05 17.79 5.89
CA ILE A 55 13.32 17.33 4.71
C ILE A 55 12.25 16.30 5.03
N ILE A 56 11.23 16.24 4.18
CA ILE A 56 10.19 15.20 4.17
C ILE A 56 10.29 14.45 2.84
N ILE A 57 10.42 13.12 2.93
CA ILE A 57 10.45 12.22 1.77
C ILE A 57 9.13 11.47 1.71
N THR A 58 8.32 11.74 0.68
CA THR A 58 7.00 11.11 0.50
C THR A 58 6.80 10.60 -0.93
N LYS A 59 5.84 9.69 -1.11
CA LYS A 59 5.45 9.23 -2.45
C LYS A 59 4.70 10.34 -3.15
N ALA A 60 5.07 10.61 -4.39
CA ALA A 60 4.29 11.48 -5.26
C ALA A 60 2.93 10.84 -5.55
N ASP A 61 1.90 11.67 -5.67
CA ASP A 61 0.58 11.25 -6.12
C ASP A 61 0.63 10.69 -7.56
N LYS A 62 1.48 11.29 -8.41
CA LYS A 62 1.69 10.87 -9.79
C LYS A 62 2.81 9.83 -9.91
N LYS A 63 2.52 8.76 -10.67
CA LYS A 63 3.42 7.70 -11.16
C LYS A 63 4.68 7.44 -10.33
N ASN A 64 4.63 6.58 -9.31
CA ASN A 64 5.77 5.89 -8.68
C ASN A 64 7.04 6.74 -8.39
N GLN A 65 6.88 8.04 -8.29
CA GLN A 65 7.92 9.00 -8.02
C GLN A 65 7.96 9.31 -6.52
N VAL A 66 9.08 9.86 -6.08
CA VAL A 66 9.30 10.31 -4.71
C VAL A 66 9.51 11.82 -4.77
N VAL A 67 8.91 12.54 -3.83
CA VAL A 67 9.11 13.97 -3.67
C VAL A 67 9.91 14.20 -2.39
N ILE A 68 10.89 15.09 -2.48
CA ILE A 68 11.65 15.60 -1.33
C ILE A 68 11.17 17.04 -1.13
N LEU A 69 10.66 17.34 0.06
CA LEU A 69 10.08 18.63 0.40
C LEU A 69 10.83 19.23 1.59
N ASN A 70 10.92 20.55 1.64
CA ASN A 70 11.30 21.24 2.86
C ASN A 70 10.24 20.96 3.94
N LYS A 71 10.68 20.54 5.13
CA LYS A 71 9.78 20.14 6.20
C LYS A 71 8.89 21.27 6.69
N VAL A 72 9.45 22.46 6.91
CA VAL A 72 8.72 23.61 7.45
C VAL A 72 7.62 24.05 6.49
N ASP A 73 7.95 24.17 5.20
CA ASP A 73 6.97 24.54 4.18
C ASP A 73 5.87 23.48 4.01
N TYR A 74 6.26 22.20 4.08
CA TYR A 74 5.30 21.09 4.02
C TYR A 74 4.33 21.12 5.21
N GLU A 75 4.84 21.26 6.43
CA GLU A 75 4.02 21.28 7.64
C GLU A 75 3.06 22.49 7.63
N ARG A 76 3.54 23.68 7.27
CA ARG A 76 2.69 24.86 7.12
C ARG A 76 1.55 24.61 6.13
N LYS A 77 1.88 24.16 4.92
CA LYS A 77 0.88 23.91 3.87
C LYS A 77 -0.10 22.80 4.24
N ALA A 78 0.36 21.77 4.95
CA ALA A 78 -0.49 20.70 5.43
C ALA A 78 -1.51 21.21 6.46
N VAL A 79 -1.07 22.07 7.39
CA VAL A 79 -1.98 22.72 8.35
C VAL A 79 -2.98 23.62 7.64
N ASP A 80 -2.52 24.44 6.69
CA ASP A 80 -3.38 25.35 5.91
C ASP A 80 -4.46 24.59 5.13
N HIS A 81 -4.14 23.41 4.56
CA HIS A 81 -5.13 22.60 3.85
C HIS A 81 -6.13 21.90 4.79
N ILE A 82 -5.71 21.55 6.01
CA ILE A 82 -6.58 20.84 6.96
C ILE A 82 -7.49 21.83 7.71
N SER A 83 -7.04 23.07 7.92
CA SER A 83 -7.81 24.09 8.64
C SER A 83 -9.05 24.58 7.90
N ASP A 84 -9.05 24.52 6.56
CA ASP A 84 -10.17 24.97 5.70
C ASP A 84 -11.18 23.85 5.37
N GLY A 85 -10.94 22.61 5.85
CA GLY A 85 -11.76 21.45 5.49
C GLY A 85 -12.77 20.98 6.56
N PRO A 86 -13.58 19.95 6.27
CA PRO A 86 -14.51 19.34 7.24
C PRO A 86 -13.79 18.50 8.32
N TYR A 87 -12.52 18.78 8.58
CA TYR A 87 -11.66 17.99 9.45
C TYR A 87 -11.74 18.50 10.89
N ILE A 88 -11.78 17.56 11.83
CA ILE A 88 -11.81 17.87 13.26
C ILE A 88 -10.52 17.33 13.89
N MET A 89 -9.88 18.16 14.70
CA MET A 89 -8.71 17.75 15.45
C MET A 89 -9.08 16.68 16.48
N ILE A 90 -8.38 15.55 16.45
CA ILE A 90 -8.61 14.46 17.40
C ILE A 90 -7.67 14.65 18.61
N PRO A 91 -8.20 14.79 19.84
CA PRO A 91 -7.39 14.86 21.05
C PRO A 91 -6.48 13.64 21.20
N VAL A 92 -5.24 13.87 21.63
CA VAL A 92 -4.19 12.85 21.68
C VAL A 92 -4.59 11.64 22.52
N GLU A 93 -5.34 11.86 23.61
CA GLU A 93 -5.80 10.77 24.50
C GLU A 93 -6.77 9.83 23.77
N LYS A 94 -7.57 10.37 22.83
CA LYS A 94 -8.58 9.62 22.09
C LYS A 94 -8.05 9.00 20.80
N GLN A 95 -6.90 9.44 20.27
CA GLN A 95 -6.35 8.96 19.00
C GLN A 95 -6.20 7.43 18.95
N ARG A 96 -5.61 6.82 20.01
CA ARG A 96 -5.43 5.36 20.07
C ARG A 96 -6.76 4.62 20.11
N SER A 97 -7.71 5.10 20.92
CA SER A 97 -9.03 4.48 21.06
C SER A 97 -9.80 4.51 19.73
N ILE A 98 -9.84 5.68 19.07
CA ILE A 98 -10.50 5.85 17.77
C ILE A 98 -9.85 4.97 16.70
N LEU A 99 -8.51 4.90 16.67
CA LEU A 99 -7.79 4.04 15.73
C LEU A 99 -8.10 2.56 15.97
N ASN A 100 -8.18 2.12 17.21
CA ASN A 100 -8.49 0.72 17.53
C ASN A 100 -9.94 0.39 17.20
N ASN A 101 -10.88 1.28 17.51
CA ASN A 101 -12.30 1.11 17.19
C ASN A 101 -12.52 1.05 15.67
N SER A 102 -11.89 1.94 14.89
CA SER A 102 -11.98 1.90 13.42
C SER A 102 -11.39 0.61 12.84
N LYS A 103 -10.25 0.14 13.35
CA LYS A 103 -9.67 -1.17 12.97
C LYS A 103 -10.61 -2.33 13.30
N ALA A 104 -11.22 -2.32 14.48
CA ALA A 104 -12.16 -3.34 14.92
C ALA A 104 -13.42 -3.35 14.02
N SER A 105 -14.02 -2.18 13.78
CA SER A 105 -15.19 -2.03 12.90
C SER A 105 -14.90 -2.51 11.47
N LYS A 106 -13.73 -2.17 10.92
CA LYS A 106 -13.27 -2.68 9.62
C LYS A 106 -13.12 -4.20 9.64
N ALA A 107 -12.47 -4.77 10.65
CA ALA A 107 -12.28 -6.21 10.77
C ALA A 107 -13.62 -6.95 10.88
N THR A 108 -14.56 -6.44 11.67
CA THR A 108 -15.91 -6.99 11.81
C THR A 108 -16.67 -6.97 10.48
N SER A 109 -16.62 -5.86 9.75
CA SER A 109 -17.26 -5.74 8.44
C SER A 109 -16.66 -6.72 7.42
N LEU A 110 -15.32 -6.84 7.39
CA LEU A 110 -14.62 -7.79 6.53
C LEU A 110 -14.96 -9.25 6.87
N ARG A 111 -15.10 -9.59 8.16
CA ARG A 111 -15.51 -10.93 8.60
C ARG A 111 -16.94 -11.26 8.14
N LYS A 112 -17.89 -10.34 8.32
CA LYS A 112 -19.28 -10.51 7.84
C LYS A 112 -19.32 -10.71 6.32
N MET A 113 -18.60 -9.87 5.58
CA MET A 113 -18.50 -9.95 4.13
C MET A 113 -17.89 -11.29 3.66
N LYS A 114 -16.84 -11.76 4.35
CA LYS A 114 -16.21 -13.06 4.05
C LYS A 114 -17.17 -14.24 4.25
N VAL A 115 -18.01 -14.20 5.28
CA VAL A 115 -19.01 -15.25 5.52
C VAL A 115 -20.06 -15.24 4.41
N SER A 116 -20.59 -14.06 4.07
CA SER A 116 -21.64 -13.92 3.03
C SER A 116 -21.16 -14.29 1.62
N LEU A 117 -19.92 -13.98 1.24
CA LEU A 117 -19.39 -14.29 -0.09
C LEU A 117 -18.96 -15.76 -0.24
N GLY A 118 -18.76 -16.48 0.87
CA GLY A 118 -18.16 -17.80 0.85
C GLY A 118 -16.66 -17.79 0.50
N LYS A 119 -15.96 -18.90 0.77
CA LYS A 119 -14.49 -18.97 0.63
C LYS A 119 -14.01 -18.70 -0.79
N SER A 120 -14.65 -19.30 -1.80
CA SER A 120 -14.22 -19.20 -3.21
C SER A 120 -14.25 -17.75 -3.71
N LEU A 121 -15.44 -17.12 -3.69
CA LEU A 121 -15.63 -15.75 -4.17
C LEU A 121 -14.84 -14.73 -3.34
N TRP A 122 -14.73 -14.93 -2.01
CA TRP A 122 -13.88 -14.10 -1.16
C TRP A 122 -12.43 -14.08 -1.64
N PHE A 123 -11.81 -15.24 -1.91
CA PHE A 123 -10.43 -15.28 -2.37
C PHE A 123 -10.25 -14.75 -3.80
N THR A 124 -11.30 -14.75 -4.62
CA THR A 124 -11.30 -14.12 -5.95
C THR A 124 -11.35 -12.59 -5.85
N LEU A 125 -12.23 -12.04 -5.02
CA LEU A 125 -12.44 -10.59 -4.87
C LEU A 125 -11.48 -9.92 -3.88
N TYR A 126 -10.96 -10.65 -2.90
CA TYR A 126 -10.04 -10.11 -1.91
C TYR A 126 -8.79 -9.61 -2.62
N ARG A 127 -8.56 -8.30 -2.51
CA ARG A 127 -7.53 -7.60 -3.27
C ARG A 127 -6.16 -8.22 -3.01
N LYS A 128 -5.65 -8.95 -4.00
CA LYS A 128 -4.37 -9.68 -3.94
C LYS A 128 -3.14 -8.80 -4.13
N THR A 129 -3.33 -7.55 -4.55
CA THR A 129 -2.26 -6.58 -4.73
C THR A 129 -2.09 -5.73 -3.48
N ALA A 130 -0.86 -5.62 -2.96
CA ALA A 130 -0.48 -4.71 -1.88
C ALA A 130 -0.57 -3.20 -2.25
N LEU A 131 -1.14 -2.88 -3.41
CA LEU A 131 -1.39 -1.51 -3.83
C LEU A 131 -2.65 -1.01 -3.14
N ALA A 132 -2.51 0.07 -2.36
CA ALA A 132 -3.63 0.80 -1.78
C ALA A 132 -4.68 1.17 -2.86
N SER A 133 -5.92 1.43 -2.46
CA SER A 133 -6.95 1.96 -3.37
C SER A 133 -6.41 3.24 -3.98
N ARG A 134 -6.11 3.21 -5.27
CA ARG A 134 -5.76 4.41 -6.02
C ARG A 134 -7.09 5.08 -6.29
N PHE A 135 -7.38 6.16 -5.58
CA PHE A 135 -8.38 7.10 -6.04
C PHE A 135 -7.79 7.72 -7.31
N TYR A 136 -8.35 7.34 -8.46
CA TYR A 136 -8.13 8.11 -9.68
C TYR A 136 -9.10 9.30 -9.57
N GLY A 137 -8.54 10.49 -9.40
CA GLY A 137 -9.23 11.73 -9.75
C GLY A 137 -9.22 11.91 -11.26
#